data_AF-A0A4R0R3M9-F1
#
_entry.id   AF-A0A4R0R3M9-F1
#
_cell.length_a   1.000
_cell.length_b   1.000
_cell.length_c   1.000
_cell.angle_alpha   90.00
_cell.angle_beta   90.00
_cell.angle_gamma   90.00
#
_symmetry.space_group_name_H-M   'P 1'
#
loop_
_entity.id
_entity.type
_entity.pdbx_description
1 polymer ?
#
loop_
_entity_poly.entity_id
_entity_poly.type
_entity_poly.pdbx_seq_one_letter_code
_entity_poly.pdbx_strand_id
1 'polypeptide(L)'
;MAPSPRAPQPPPNFPSLPPNPPLDVSPEATLQFFLQRSTLPEVDDADVAETMDKLKADGAISDGRWALLYTRRLTGGEGDGAGGGGGLEGVCRDIEGISNMILAAAAPILKRRGREITAKTKHITYSVDEDGEVADGHGVATLLEDTTTLPSQQVHRLSNPDNAVNWVFTGSDTQLDAICDQVLSDAVDLLDADPTRLSRYAVSVSDTAMRFWYLSPSIILPTHSFDFVLDPTPLVEFLMTTSFASHAELGYDPAMKRVLTEDGMIAYEVSIEDENGEVCRYRTVGEPFYVCSSS
;
A
#
# COMPACT_ATOMS: atom_id res chain seq x y z
N MET A 1 -27.29 55.73 -28.36
CA MET A 1 -26.04 55.67 -27.58
C MET A 1 -26.17 54.49 -26.62
N ALA A 2 -25.50 53.38 -26.93
CA ALA A 2 -25.44 52.23 -26.03
C ALA A 2 -24.42 52.50 -24.91
N PRO A 3 -24.67 52.06 -23.66
CA PRO A 3 -23.72 52.27 -22.57
C PRO A 3 -22.49 51.37 -22.73
N SER A 4 -21.31 51.94 -22.46
CA SER A 4 -20.03 51.21 -22.49
C SER A 4 -20.03 50.02 -21.51
N PRO A 5 -19.37 48.90 -21.87
CA PRO A 5 -19.21 47.77 -20.97
C PRO A 5 -18.37 48.15 -19.76
N ARG A 6 -18.85 47.76 -18.57
CA ARG A 6 -18.19 47.97 -17.28
C ARG A 6 -16.95 47.07 -17.23
N ALA A 7 -15.80 47.63 -16.89
CA ALA A 7 -14.57 46.86 -16.68
C ALA A 7 -14.76 45.82 -15.56
N PRO A 8 -14.18 44.61 -15.69
CA PRO A 8 -14.29 43.56 -14.68
C PRO A 8 -13.65 44.04 -13.37
N GLN A 9 -14.37 43.81 -12.27
CA GLN A 9 -13.85 44.06 -10.92
C GLN A 9 -12.74 43.05 -10.60
N PRO A 10 -11.68 43.46 -9.90
CA PRO A 10 -10.67 42.53 -9.41
C PRO A 10 -11.31 41.52 -8.44
N PRO A 11 -10.79 40.28 -8.35
CA PRO A 11 -11.30 39.29 -7.43
C PRO A 11 -11.21 39.81 -5.98
N PRO A 12 -12.17 39.43 -5.11
CA PRO A 12 -12.11 39.79 -3.71
C PRO A 12 -10.81 39.26 -3.10
N ASN A 13 -10.18 40.08 -2.27
CA ASN A 13 -8.95 39.75 -1.58
C ASN A 13 -9.28 38.68 -0.53
N PHE A 14 -9.07 37.41 -0.86
CA PHE A 14 -9.21 36.33 0.12
C PHE A 14 -8.08 36.47 1.14
N PRO A 15 -8.37 36.45 2.46
CA PRO A 15 -7.32 36.36 3.45
C PRO A 15 -6.51 35.09 3.15
N SER A 16 -5.19 35.23 3.12
CA SER A 16 -4.28 34.10 3.01
C SER A 16 -4.66 33.07 4.06
N LEU A 17 -4.81 31.81 3.64
CA LEU A 17 -4.95 30.69 4.55
C LEU A 17 -3.79 30.77 5.56
N PRO A 18 -4.05 30.56 6.86
CA PRO A 18 -2.95 30.42 7.80
C PRO A 18 -2.01 29.32 7.30
N PRO A 19 -0.69 29.42 7.53
CA PRO A 19 0.20 28.31 7.26
C PRO A 19 -0.38 27.07 7.94
N ASN A 20 -0.36 25.93 7.23
CA ASN A 20 -0.78 24.66 7.81
C ASN A 20 -0.10 24.53 9.18
N PRO A 21 -0.86 24.17 10.24
CA PRO A 21 -0.21 23.83 11.49
C PRO A 21 0.88 22.79 11.18
N PRO A 22 2.02 22.81 11.88
CA PRO A 22 2.93 21.67 11.80
C PRO A 22 2.10 20.42 12.01
N LEU A 23 2.33 19.38 11.19
CA LEU A 23 1.69 18.07 11.34
C LEU A 23 1.97 17.60 12.77
N ASP A 24 1.07 17.96 13.68
CA ASP A 24 1.17 17.67 15.08
C ASP A 24 1.05 16.16 15.18
N VAL A 25 2.10 15.57 15.74
CA VAL A 25 2.48 14.16 15.72
C VAL A 25 1.23 13.28 15.69
N SER A 26 0.93 12.67 14.54
CA SER A 26 -0.12 11.65 14.49
C SER A 26 0.19 10.62 15.57
N PRO A 27 -0.78 10.26 16.44
CA PRO A 27 -0.48 9.38 17.57
C PRO A 27 0.04 8.05 17.04
N GLU A 28 1.30 7.74 17.33
CA GLU A 28 1.88 6.45 16.95
C GLU A 28 1.19 5.33 17.74
N ALA A 29 0.82 4.26 17.03
CA ALA A 29 0.26 3.06 17.62
C ALA A 29 1.36 2.10 18.07
N THR A 30 1.07 1.31 19.10
CA THR A 30 1.86 0.10 19.37
C THR A 30 1.63 -0.91 18.25
N LEU A 31 2.64 -1.74 17.94
CA LEU A 31 2.52 -2.80 16.93
C LEU A 31 1.35 -3.73 17.22
N GLN A 32 1.21 -4.14 18.48
CA GLN A 32 0.11 -5.01 18.90
C GLN A 32 -1.26 -4.36 18.64
N PHE A 33 -1.43 -3.07 18.99
CA PHE A 33 -2.67 -2.37 18.69
C PHE A 33 -2.92 -2.31 17.19
N PHE A 34 -1.90 -1.96 16.40
CA PHE A 34 -2.02 -1.83 14.96
C PHE A 34 -2.42 -3.16 14.29
N LEU A 35 -1.71 -4.24 14.60
CA LEU A 35 -1.96 -5.55 13.99
C LEU A 35 -3.33 -6.11 14.41
N GLN A 36 -3.71 -5.97 15.69
CA GLN A 36 -4.98 -6.51 16.18
C GLN A 36 -6.21 -5.65 15.84
N ARG A 37 -6.04 -4.33 15.65
CA ARG A 37 -7.18 -3.38 15.55
C ARG A 37 -7.23 -2.60 14.26
N SER A 38 -6.11 -2.47 13.56
CA SER A 38 -6.00 -1.66 12.34
C SER A 38 -5.72 -2.49 11.11
N THR A 39 -5.28 -3.74 11.26
CA THR A 39 -5.18 -4.68 10.15
C THR A 39 -6.35 -5.64 10.14
N LEU A 40 -7.00 -5.78 8.98
CA LEU A 40 -8.01 -6.79 8.72
C LEU A 40 -7.55 -7.64 7.54
N PRO A 41 -7.79 -8.97 7.54
CA PRO A 41 -8.36 -9.78 8.62
C PRO A 41 -7.43 -9.94 9.82
N GLU A 42 -8.01 -10.17 11.00
CA GLU A 42 -7.24 -10.65 12.15
C GLU A 42 -6.70 -12.06 11.85
N VAL A 43 -5.39 -12.24 12.03
CA VAL A 43 -4.71 -13.54 11.96
C VAL A 43 -4.54 -14.07 13.39
N ASP A 44 -4.86 -15.33 13.61
CA ASP A 44 -4.76 -15.96 14.94
C ASP A 44 -3.28 -16.05 15.37
N ASP A 45 -2.97 -15.61 16.59
CA ASP A 45 -1.63 -15.70 17.20
C ASP A 45 -1.04 -17.12 17.08
N ALA A 46 -1.87 -18.16 17.14
CA ALA A 46 -1.44 -19.55 16.98
C ALA A 46 -1.01 -19.87 15.53
N ASP A 47 -1.69 -19.29 14.54
CA ASP A 47 -1.34 -19.45 13.13
C ASP A 47 -0.04 -18.67 12.80
N VAL A 48 0.17 -17.50 13.44
CA VAL A 48 1.45 -16.75 13.38
C VAL A 48 2.57 -17.56 14.01
N ALA A 49 2.36 -18.14 15.20
CA ALA A 49 3.34 -18.97 15.89
C ALA A 49 3.72 -20.21 15.07
N GLU A 50 2.75 -20.93 14.48
CA GLU A 50 3.01 -22.08 13.61
C GLU A 50 3.81 -21.66 12.36
N THR A 51 3.51 -20.50 11.79
CA THR A 51 4.27 -19.95 10.65
C THR A 51 5.72 -19.63 11.05
N MET A 52 5.91 -18.98 12.19
CA MET A 52 7.23 -18.66 12.74
C MET A 52 8.07 -19.92 13.00
N ASP A 53 7.45 -20.98 13.51
CA ASP A 53 8.15 -22.24 13.76
C ASP A 53 8.57 -22.94 12.46
N LYS A 54 7.76 -22.88 11.41
CA LYS A 54 8.16 -23.34 10.07
C LYS A 54 9.32 -22.54 9.49
N LEU A 55 9.26 -21.21 9.58
CA LEU A 55 10.35 -20.35 9.10
C LEU A 55 11.69 -20.65 9.80
N LYS A 56 11.66 -20.96 11.09
CA LYS A 56 12.84 -21.42 11.84
C LYS A 56 13.31 -22.80 11.39
N ALA A 57 12.38 -23.75 11.23
CA ALA A 57 12.69 -25.11 10.81
C ALA A 57 13.32 -25.17 9.40
N ASP A 58 12.87 -24.29 8.51
CA ASP A 58 13.38 -24.16 7.14
C ASP A 58 14.67 -23.32 7.05
N GLY A 59 15.13 -22.77 8.18
CA GLY A 59 16.34 -21.96 8.26
C GLY A 59 16.21 -20.54 7.70
N ALA A 60 14.98 -20.10 7.36
CA ALA A 60 14.72 -18.72 6.94
C ALA A 60 14.96 -17.72 8.08
N ILE A 61 14.67 -18.14 9.32
CA ILE A 61 15.01 -17.41 10.55
C ILE A 61 16.02 -18.24 11.34
N SER A 62 17.21 -17.67 11.56
CA SER A 62 18.28 -18.26 12.37
C SER A 62 18.70 -17.29 13.46
N ASP A 63 18.91 -17.78 14.68
CA ASP A 63 19.26 -16.95 15.85
C ASP A 63 18.30 -15.76 16.07
N GLY A 64 17.02 -15.95 15.74
CA GLY A 64 15.97 -14.93 15.87
C GLY A 64 15.98 -13.86 14.78
N ARG A 65 16.77 -14.01 13.71
CA ARG A 65 16.90 -13.02 12.63
C ARG A 65 16.70 -13.63 11.25
N TRP A 66 16.37 -12.80 10.27
CA TRP A 66 16.32 -13.21 8.86
C TRP A 66 17.69 -13.67 8.37
N ALA A 67 17.80 -14.93 7.94
CA ALA A 67 19.05 -15.48 7.40
C ALA A 67 19.54 -14.73 6.15
N LEU A 68 18.59 -14.24 5.32
CA LEU A 68 18.89 -13.44 4.12
C LEU A 68 19.57 -12.10 4.43
N LEU A 69 19.42 -11.58 5.65
CA LEU A 69 19.88 -10.23 6.03
C LEU A 69 21.11 -10.24 6.96
N TYR A 70 21.70 -11.42 7.22
CA TYR A 70 22.70 -11.63 8.27
C TYR A 70 23.96 -10.72 8.17
N THR A 71 24.28 -10.18 6.99
CA THR A 71 25.52 -9.41 6.77
C THR A 71 25.36 -8.10 5.98
N ARG A 72 24.13 -7.65 5.68
CA ARG A 72 23.90 -6.54 4.75
C ARG A 72 23.21 -5.36 5.45
N ARG A 73 23.69 -4.14 5.22
CA ARG A 73 22.93 -2.91 5.49
C ARG A 73 21.90 -2.70 4.39
N LEU A 74 20.68 -2.38 4.78
CA LEU A 74 19.53 -2.33 3.87
C LEU A 74 19.41 -1.01 3.12
N THR A 75 20.33 -0.09 3.36
CA THR A 75 20.37 1.21 2.71
C THR A 75 21.76 1.42 2.14
N GLY A 76 21.86 1.33 0.81
CA GLY A 76 23.11 1.57 0.09
C GLY A 76 23.59 2.99 0.34
N GLY A 77 24.56 3.16 1.22
CA GLY A 77 25.36 4.37 1.29
C GLY A 77 26.24 4.46 0.05
N GLU A 78 26.41 5.66 -0.51
CA GLU A 78 27.35 5.95 -1.59
C GLU A 78 28.72 5.31 -1.30
N GLY A 79 29.04 4.28 -2.07
CA GLY A 79 30.30 3.57 -2.02
C GLY A 79 30.80 3.37 -3.43
N ASP A 80 31.70 4.25 -3.86
CA ASP A 80 32.55 4.03 -5.02
C ASP A 80 33.20 2.64 -4.95
N GLY A 81 33.00 1.81 -5.96
CA GLY A 81 33.80 0.60 -6.17
C GLY A 81 33.00 -0.64 -6.54
N ALA A 82 33.25 -1.10 -7.76
CA ALA A 82 32.74 -2.32 -8.35
C ALA A 82 32.71 -3.54 -7.40
N GLY A 83 31.52 -4.14 -7.29
CA GLY A 83 31.33 -5.55 -6.90
C GLY A 83 30.84 -5.78 -5.47
N GLY A 84 29.51 -5.78 -5.26
CA GLY A 84 28.94 -6.40 -4.07
C GLY A 84 27.56 -5.90 -3.62
N GLY A 85 26.51 -6.03 -4.44
CA GLY A 85 25.10 -6.17 -4.03
C GLY A 85 24.49 -5.26 -2.95
N GLY A 86 25.07 -4.11 -2.58
CA GLY A 86 24.57 -3.26 -1.49
C GLY A 86 23.62 -2.15 -1.91
N GLY A 87 23.04 -2.23 -3.12
CA GLY A 87 22.12 -1.20 -3.63
C GLY A 87 20.65 -1.48 -3.31
N LEU A 88 19.79 -0.49 -3.54
CA LEU A 88 18.33 -0.57 -3.36
C LEU A 88 17.71 -1.79 -4.08
N GLU A 89 18.25 -2.18 -5.24
CA GLU A 89 17.86 -3.41 -5.95
C GLU A 89 17.97 -4.67 -5.07
N GLY A 90 19.10 -4.84 -4.38
CA GLY A 90 19.34 -6.00 -3.53
C GLY A 90 18.33 -6.06 -2.38
N VAL A 91 18.04 -4.90 -1.80
CA VAL A 91 17.10 -4.73 -0.69
C VAL A 91 15.68 -5.06 -1.14
N CYS A 92 15.25 -4.54 -2.28
CA CYS A 92 13.93 -4.84 -2.83
C CYS A 92 13.76 -6.34 -3.10
N ARG A 93 14.79 -6.99 -3.65
CA ARG A 93 14.80 -8.45 -3.87
C ARG A 93 14.78 -9.23 -2.56
N ASP A 94 15.52 -8.76 -1.54
CA ASP A 94 15.55 -9.41 -0.23
C ASP A 94 14.16 -9.35 0.45
N ILE A 95 13.46 -8.20 0.36
CA ILE A 95 12.09 -8.05 0.87
C ILE A 95 11.10 -8.96 0.14
N GLU A 96 11.16 -9.04 -1.20
CA GLU A 96 10.36 -10.00 -1.96
C GLU A 96 10.69 -11.44 -1.53
N GLY A 97 11.97 -11.78 -1.35
CA GLY A 97 12.41 -13.09 -0.88
C GLY A 97 11.85 -13.44 0.50
N ILE A 98 11.92 -12.52 1.45
CA ILE A 98 11.33 -12.66 2.80
C ILE A 98 9.83 -12.90 2.69
N SER A 99 9.12 -12.08 1.91
CA SER A 99 7.68 -12.23 1.71
C SER A 99 7.33 -13.61 1.12
N ASN A 100 8.04 -14.04 0.08
CA ASN A 100 7.83 -15.35 -0.53
C ASN A 100 8.03 -16.52 0.46
N MET A 101 9.04 -16.45 1.34
CA MET A 101 9.24 -17.46 2.39
C MET A 101 8.10 -17.48 3.40
N ILE A 102 7.63 -16.30 3.83
CA ILE A 102 6.49 -16.17 4.74
C ILE A 102 5.23 -16.76 4.12
N LEU A 103 4.90 -16.37 2.89
CA LEU A 103 3.70 -16.86 2.19
C LEU A 103 3.75 -18.37 1.95
N ALA A 104 4.93 -18.93 1.62
CA ALA A 104 5.10 -20.37 1.48
C ALA A 104 4.86 -21.12 2.80
N ALA A 105 5.33 -20.59 3.93
CA ALA A 105 5.12 -21.19 5.25
C ALA A 105 3.65 -21.07 5.71
N ALA A 106 3.04 -19.89 5.50
CA ALA A 106 1.69 -19.54 5.96
C ALA A 106 0.56 -20.14 5.10
N ALA A 107 0.74 -20.25 3.78
CA ALA A 107 -0.30 -20.73 2.87
C ALA A 107 -0.96 -22.07 3.28
N PRO A 108 -0.22 -23.15 3.60
CA PRO A 108 -0.86 -24.39 4.05
C PRO A 108 -1.58 -24.26 5.39
N ILE A 109 -1.21 -23.29 6.24
CA ILE A 109 -1.83 -23.04 7.56
C ILE A 109 -3.16 -22.33 7.35
N LEU A 110 -3.14 -21.20 6.64
CA LEU A 110 -4.30 -20.35 6.40
C LEU A 110 -5.30 -20.96 5.42
N LYS A 111 -4.85 -21.86 4.52
CA LYS A 111 -5.76 -22.66 3.69
C LYS A 111 -6.70 -23.53 4.53
N ARG A 112 -6.29 -24.02 5.69
CA ARG A 112 -7.18 -24.77 6.63
C ARG A 112 -8.28 -23.89 7.20
N ARG A 113 -8.11 -22.57 7.16
CA ARG A 113 -9.09 -21.55 7.56
C ARG A 113 -9.93 -21.02 6.39
N GLY A 114 -9.76 -21.58 5.18
CA GLY A 114 -10.45 -21.13 3.97
C GLY A 114 -9.94 -19.80 3.42
N ARG A 115 -8.71 -19.40 3.78
CA ARG A 115 -8.04 -18.20 3.26
C ARG A 115 -7.07 -18.60 2.16
N GLU A 116 -6.99 -17.79 1.11
CA GLU A 116 -6.06 -17.94 0.00
C GLU A 116 -5.24 -16.67 -0.17
N ILE A 117 -4.11 -16.77 -0.89
CA ILE A 117 -3.27 -15.59 -1.16
C ILE A 117 -3.99 -14.72 -2.18
N THR A 118 -4.28 -13.48 -1.80
CA THR A 118 -4.94 -12.47 -2.63
C THR A 118 -3.99 -11.37 -3.08
N ALA A 119 -2.86 -11.18 -2.38
CA ALA A 119 -1.84 -10.21 -2.74
C ALA A 119 -0.43 -10.75 -2.47
N LYS A 120 0.56 -10.26 -3.23
CA LYS A 120 1.97 -10.65 -3.10
C LYS A 120 2.90 -9.47 -3.20
N THR A 121 3.89 -9.42 -2.31
CA THR A 121 5.00 -8.48 -2.37
C THR A 121 5.93 -8.82 -3.53
N LYS A 122 6.19 -7.86 -4.40
CA LYS A 122 7.03 -8.02 -5.60
C LYS A 122 8.05 -6.88 -5.68
N HIS A 123 9.28 -7.22 -6.06
CA HIS A 123 10.26 -6.25 -6.56
C HIS A 123 9.72 -5.67 -7.86
N ILE A 124 9.63 -4.35 -7.91
CA ILE A 124 9.21 -3.62 -9.10
C ILE A 124 10.40 -2.85 -9.65
N THR A 125 10.57 -2.90 -10.96
CA THR A 125 11.50 -2.05 -11.71
C THR A 125 10.69 -1.04 -12.49
N TYR A 126 11.07 0.23 -12.43
CA TYR A 126 10.41 1.29 -13.19
C TYR A 126 11.45 2.25 -13.72
N SER A 127 11.30 2.70 -14.95
CA SER A 127 12.09 3.81 -15.51
C SER A 127 11.33 5.10 -15.22
N VAL A 128 11.91 6.02 -14.43
CA VAL A 128 11.38 7.39 -14.36
C VAL A 128 12.21 8.23 -15.28
N ASP A 129 11.53 8.87 -16.20
CA ASP A 129 12.11 9.85 -17.07
C ASP A 129 11.48 11.22 -16.76
N GLU A 130 12.27 12.15 -16.20
CA GLU A 130 11.83 13.54 -16.02
C GLU A 130 11.76 14.29 -17.37
N ASP A 131 12.35 13.73 -18.44
CA ASP A 131 12.39 14.25 -19.83
C ASP A 131 12.57 13.17 -20.93
N GLY A 132 12.38 11.86 -20.66
CA GLY A 132 12.78 10.77 -21.56
C GLY A 132 14.14 10.10 -21.26
N GLU A 133 14.85 10.51 -20.21
CA GLU A 133 16.10 9.86 -19.78
C GLU A 133 15.80 8.74 -18.77
N VAL A 134 16.19 7.51 -19.14
CA VAL A 134 15.96 6.27 -18.38
C VAL A 134 16.79 6.27 -17.10
N ALA A 135 16.18 6.63 -15.97
CA ALA A 135 16.69 6.23 -14.66
C ALA A 135 16.00 4.93 -14.24
N ASP A 136 16.72 3.81 -14.33
CA ASP A 136 16.24 2.52 -13.81
C ASP A 136 16.11 2.62 -12.28
N GLY A 137 14.86 2.66 -11.80
CA GLY A 137 14.46 2.66 -10.41
C GLY A 137 14.01 1.28 -9.93
N HIS A 138 14.22 1.02 -8.64
CA HIS A 138 13.78 -0.20 -7.97
C HIS A 138 12.86 0.16 -6.81
N GLY A 139 11.76 -0.56 -6.66
CA GLY A 139 10.83 -0.42 -5.54
C GLY A 139 10.26 -1.75 -5.11
N VAL A 140 9.38 -1.73 -4.11
CA VAL A 140 8.60 -2.90 -3.72
C VAL A 140 7.13 -2.48 -3.65
N ALA A 141 6.24 -3.37 -4.07
CA ALA A 141 4.80 -3.19 -3.86
C ALA A 141 4.18 -4.53 -3.52
N THR A 142 3.19 -4.52 -2.61
CA THR A 142 2.31 -5.69 -2.44
C THR A 142 1.11 -5.50 -3.35
N LEU A 143 1.03 -6.33 -4.37
CA LEU A 143 0.07 -6.21 -5.46
C LEU A 143 -0.99 -7.29 -5.34
N LEU A 144 -2.23 -6.96 -5.66
CA LEU A 144 -3.27 -7.97 -5.85
C LEU A 144 -2.84 -9.00 -6.90
N GLU A 145 -3.16 -10.27 -6.66
CA GLU A 145 -3.00 -11.34 -7.63
C GLU A 145 -4.11 -11.29 -8.69
N ASP A 146 -5.34 -11.00 -8.27
CA ASP A 146 -6.47 -10.74 -9.16
C ASP A 146 -6.59 -9.24 -9.43
N THR A 147 -6.09 -8.80 -10.59
CA THR A 147 -6.06 -7.38 -10.97
C THR A 147 -7.45 -6.76 -11.05
N THR A 148 -7.57 -5.56 -10.48
CA THR A 148 -8.72 -4.66 -10.63
C THR A 148 -8.51 -3.63 -11.74
N THR A 149 -7.29 -3.53 -12.29
CA THR A 149 -6.97 -2.57 -13.35
C THR A 149 -7.52 -2.99 -14.70
N LEU A 150 -8.26 -2.09 -15.35
CA LEU A 150 -8.80 -2.28 -16.69
C LEU A 150 -8.46 -1.06 -17.59
N PRO A 151 -7.86 -1.27 -18.79
CA PRO A 151 -7.08 -2.48 -19.14
C PRO A 151 -5.92 -2.66 -18.16
N SER A 152 -5.38 -3.89 -18.06
CA SER A 152 -4.26 -4.20 -17.16
C SER A 152 -3.13 -3.18 -17.34
N GLN A 153 -2.89 -2.35 -16.33
CA GLN A 153 -1.82 -1.35 -16.40
C GLN A 153 -0.49 -2.03 -16.10
N GLN A 154 0.59 -1.54 -16.72
CA GLN A 154 1.91 -1.99 -16.33
C GLN A 154 2.20 -1.56 -14.89
N VAL A 155 2.85 -2.45 -14.14
CA VAL A 155 3.14 -2.36 -12.70
C VAL A 155 4.07 -1.18 -12.32
N HIS A 156 4.50 -0.37 -13.30
CA HIS A 156 5.56 0.62 -13.15
C HIS A 156 5.16 1.91 -12.40
N ARG A 157 3.93 2.02 -11.85
CA ARG A 157 3.52 3.21 -11.07
C ARG A 157 3.06 2.82 -9.67
N LEU A 158 3.58 3.50 -8.65
CA LEU A 158 3.16 3.32 -7.24
C LEU A 158 1.68 3.67 -7.01
N SER A 159 1.10 4.49 -7.90
CA SER A 159 -0.34 4.78 -8.01
C SER A 159 -1.14 3.69 -8.73
N ASN A 160 -0.56 2.50 -8.93
CA ASN A 160 -1.28 1.34 -9.46
C ASN A 160 -2.46 0.98 -8.53
N PRO A 161 -3.70 0.93 -9.05
CA PRO A 161 -4.89 0.52 -8.30
C PRO A 161 -4.88 -0.92 -7.79
N ASP A 162 -3.89 -1.74 -8.13
CA ASP A 162 -3.68 -3.06 -7.50
C ASP A 162 -2.67 -3.02 -6.35
N ASN A 163 -2.03 -1.87 -6.08
CA ASN A 163 -1.11 -1.69 -4.97
C ASN A 163 -1.88 -1.70 -3.64
N ALA A 164 -1.90 -2.86 -2.99
CA ALA A 164 -2.52 -3.09 -1.70
C ALA A 164 -1.66 -2.56 -0.54
N VAL A 165 -0.34 -2.68 -0.64
CA VAL A 165 0.61 -2.14 0.35
C VAL A 165 1.77 -1.44 -0.35
N ASN A 166 1.91 -0.14 -0.08
CA ASN A 166 3.06 0.63 -0.55
C ASN A 166 4.31 0.31 0.27
N TRP A 167 5.48 0.25 -0.36
CA TRP A 167 6.75 0.14 0.36
C TRP A 167 7.65 1.31 0.01
N VAL A 168 8.01 2.10 1.01
CA VAL A 168 8.87 3.28 0.87
C VAL A 168 10.21 3.01 1.56
N PHE A 169 11.30 3.17 0.83
CA PHE A 169 12.66 2.98 1.34
C PHE A 169 13.39 4.32 1.38
N THR A 170 14.14 4.59 2.44
CA THR A 170 15.04 5.75 2.51
C THR A 170 16.47 5.32 2.80
N GLY A 171 17.44 6.09 2.29
CA GLY A 171 18.86 5.84 2.50
C GLY A 171 19.44 6.30 3.84
N SER A 172 18.69 7.07 4.67
CA SER A 172 19.23 7.61 5.92
C SER A 172 18.21 7.68 7.07
N ASP A 173 18.66 7.34 8.28
CA ASP A 173 17.89 7.36 9.53
C ASP A 173 17.46 8.76 10.00
N THR A 174 18.00 9.81 9.37
CA THR A 174 17.84 11.21 9.80
C THR A 174 16.71 11.98 9.12
N GLN A 175 15.90 11.34 8.27
CA GLN A 175 14.81 12.00 7.54
C GLN A 175 13.47 11.31 7.75
N LEU A 176 13.10 11.12 9.01
CA LEU A 176 11.77 10.63 9.37
C LEU A 176 10.66 11.42 8.69
N ASP A 177 10.81 12.75 8.66
CA ASP A 177 9.86 13.66 8.04
C ASP A 177 9.76 13.44 6.53
N ALA A 178 10.88 13.16 5.84
CA ALA A 178 10.85 12.88 4.40
C ALA A 178 10.16 11.54 4.09
N ILE A 179 10.33 10.52 4.95
CA ILE A 179 9.57 9.27 4.82
C ILE A 179 8.08 9.54 5.02
N CYS A 180 7.71 10.28 6.06
CA CYS A 180 6.34 10.66 6.35
C CYS A 180 5.72 11.39 5.15
N ASP A 181 6.40 12.41 4.64
CA ASP A 181 5.95 13.21 3.50
C ASP A 181 5.74 12.33 2.26
N GLN A 182 6.67 11.42 1.95
CA GLN A 182 6.53 10.53 0.80
C GLN A 182 5.36 9.54 0.97
N VAL A 183 5.26 8.88 2.14
CA VAL A 183 4.16 7.94 2.41
C VAL A 183 2.80 8.63 2.33
N LEU A 184 2.70 9.85 2.87
CA LEU A 184 1.48 10.64 2.84
C LEU A 184 1.15 11.15 1.44
N SER A 185 2.13 11.66 0.70
CA SER A 185 1.93 12.10 -0.69
C SER A 185 1.43 10.95 -1.56
N ASP A 186 2.09 9.79 -1.49
CA ASP A 186 1.69 8.59 -2.26
C ASP A 186 0.27 8.12 -1.91
N ALA A 187 -0.13 8.26 -0.63
CA ALA A 187 -1.46 7.89 -0.19
C ALA A 187 -2.52 8.86 -0.68
N VAL A 188 -2.25 10.18 -0.64
CA VAL A 188 -3.15 11.19 -1.19
C VAL A 188 -3.35 10.96 -2.69
N ASP A 189 -2.26 10.76 -3.44
CA ASP A 189 -2.34 10.54 -4.88
C ASP A 189 -3.17 9.30 -5.23
N LEU A 190 -3.01 8.19 -4.49
CA LEU A 190 -3.77 6.97 -4.76
C LEU A 190 -5.25 7.11 -4.35
N LEU A 191 -5.53 7.65 -3.16
CA LEU A 191 -6.89 7.79 -2.64
C LEU A 191 -7.70 8.82 -3.42
N ASP A 192 -7.07 9.84 -4.00
CA ASP A 192 -7.71 10.80 -4.89
C ASP A 192 -7.94 10.22 -6.30
N ALA A 193 -6.96 9.47 -6.83
CA ALA A 193 -7.03 8.93 -8.18
C ALA A 193 -7.97 7.71 -8.32
N ASP A 194 -8.13 6.91 -7.26
CA ASP A 194 -8.93 5.69 -7.28
C ASP A 194 -10.10 5.75 -6.26
N PRO A 195 -11.32 6.09 -6.71
CA PRO A 195 -12.48 6.18 -5.84
C PRO A 195 -12.93 4.82 -5.28
N THR A 196 -12.37 3.71 -5.77
CA THR A 196 -12.63 2.39 -5.16
C THR A 196 -11.88 2.19 -3.85
N ARG A 197 -11.02 3.13 -3.43
CA ARG A 197 -10.26 3.05 -2.19
C ARG A 197 -10.90 3.86 -1.05
N LEU A 198 -11.10 3.20 0.07
CA LEU A 198 -11.47 3.80 1.35
C LEU A 198 -10.26 4.00 2.27
N SER A 199 -9.26 3.12 2.13
CA SER A 199 -8.00 3.18 2.87
C SER A 199 -6.89 2.43 2.12
N ARG A 200 -5.65 2.57 2.58
CA ARG A 200 -4.51 1.74 2.17
C ARG A 200 -3.58 1.45 3.33
N TYR A 201 -2.78 0.40 3.17
CA TYR A 201 -1.63 0.16 4.02
C TYR A 201 -0.34 0.65 3.34
N ALA A 202 0.65 1.00 4.16
CA ALA A 202 2.02 1.22 3.68
C ALA A 202 3.04 0.71 4.71
N VAL A 203 4.26 0.48 4.22
CA VAL A 203 5.43 0.12 5.00
C VAL A 203 6.53 1.13 4.66
N SER A 204 7.18 1.68 5.67
CA SER A 204 8.38 2.46 5.48
C SER A 204 9.59 1.77 6.09
N VAL A 205 10.71 1.76 5.37
CA VAL A 205 11.96 1.10 5.78
C VAL A 205 13.13 2.09 5.70
N SER A 206 13.88 2.21 6.79
CA SER A 206 15.16 2.92 6.88
C SER A 206 16.17 2.00 7.56
N ASP A 207 17.16 1.53 6.81
CA ASP A 207 18.06 0.45 7.23
C ASP A 207 17.24 -0.73 7.81
N THR A 208 17.41 -1.09 9.08
CA THR A 208 16.62 -2.15 9.74
C THR A 208 15.33 -1.64 10.40
N ALA A 209 15.12 -0.33 10.47
CA ALA A 209 13.96 0.29 11.08
C ALA A 209 12.75 0.26 10.13
N MET A 210 11.64 -0.30 10.61
CA MET A 210 10.40 -0.45 9.87
C MET A 210 9.23 0.20 10.61
N ARG A 211 8.27 0.75 9.85
CA ARG A 211 6.95 1.12 10.36
C ARG A 211 5.85 0.65 9.44
N PHE A 212 4.71 0.30 10.04
CA PHE A 212 3.48 0.10 9.31
C PHE A 212 2.60 1.34 9.40
N TRP A 213 1.80 1.54 8.36
CA TRP A 213 0.92 2.68 8.20
C TRP A 213 -0.46 2.19 7.78
N TYR A 214 -1.48 2.71 8.46
CA TYR A 214 -2.85 2.67 7.99
C TYR A 214 -3.26 4.10 7.61
N LEU A 215 -3.74 4.27 6.39
CA LEU A 215 -4.00 5.57 5.78
C LEU A 215 -5.41 5.57 5.19
N SER A 216 -6.24 6.50 5.65
CA SER A 216 -7.55 6.80 5.08
C SER A 216 -7.75 8.33 5.03
N PRO A 217 -8.77 8.83 4.32
CA PRO A 217 -9.05 10.27 4.28
C PRO A 217 -9.29 10.92 5.66
N SER A 218 -9.54 10.13 6.70
CA SER A 218 -9.83 10.62 8.05
C SER A 218 -8.84 10.16 9.12
N ILE A 219 -8.02 9.14 8.83
CA ILE A 219 -7.15 8.51 9.82
C ILE A 219 -5.78 8.27 9.20
N ILE A 220 -4.74 8.79 9.86
CA ILE A 220 -3.35 8.44 9.61
C ILE A 220 -2.86 7.78 10.90
N LEU A 221 -2.45 6.52 10.81
CA LEU A 221 -2.02 5.74 11.96
C LEU A 221 -0.70 5.01 11.65
N PRO A 222 0.45 5.61 11.95
CA PRO A 222 1.73 4.94 11.95
C PRO A 222 1.92 4.08 13.20
N THR A 223 2.74 3.03 13.10
CA THR A 223 3.28 2.34 14.27
C THR A 223 4.52 3.05 14.80
N HIS A 224 4.88 2.77 16.06
CA HIS A 224 6.27 2.93 16.50
C HIS A 224 7.22 2.20 15.54
N SER A 225 8.40 2.77 15.35
CA SER A 225 9.46 2.10 14.57
C SER A 225 9.99 0.87 15.31
N PHE A 226 10.27 -0.20 14.57
CA PHE A 226 10.84 -1.43 15.11
C PHE A 226 11.91 -2.00 14.19
N ASP A 227 12.83 -2.78 14.74
CA ASP A 227 13.86 -3.45 13.96
C ASP A 227 13.32 -4.80 13.45
N PHE A 228 12.94 -4.87 12.18
CA PHE A 228 12.32 -6.07 11.60
C PHE A 228 13.32 -7.21 11.37
N VAL A 229 14.63 -6.93 11.49
CA VAL A 229 15.69 -7.93 11.40
C VAL A 229 15.87 -8.63 12.74
N LEU A 230 15.80 -7.89 13.84
CA LEU A 230 15.90 -8.41 15.21
C LEU A 230 14.58 -8.96 15.74
N ASP A 231 13.45 -8.40 15.29
CA ASP A 231 12.11 -8.87 15.62
C ASP A 231 11.32 -9.13 14.32
N PRO A 232 11.41 -10.34 13.75
CA PRO A 232 10.73 -10.69 12.50
C PRO A 232 9.20 -10.84 12.67
N THR A 233 8.71 -11.04 13.90
CA THR A 233 7.31 -11.41 14.18
C THR A 233 6.29 -10.41 13.60
N PRO A 234 6.45 -9.08 13.81
CA PRO A 234 5.48 -8.11 13.31
C PRO A 234 5.38 -8.10 11.78
N LEU A 235 6.49 -8.33 11.08
CA LEU A 235 6.49 -8.42 9.61
C LEU A 235 5.80 -9.70 9.13
N VAL A 236 6.02 -10.83 9.81
CA VAL A 236 5.32 -12.09 9.50
C VAL A 236 3.82 -11.91 9.65
N GLU A 237 3.37 -11.38 10.79
CA GLU A 237 1.95 -11.14 11.06
C GLU A 237 1.35 -10.16 10.04
N PHE A 238 2.01 -9.02 9.78
CA PHE A 238 1.53 -8.03 8.81
C PHE A 238 1.39 -8.61 7.40
N LEU A 239 2.36 -9.39 6.91
CA LEU A 239 2.30 -10.00 5.58
C LEU A 239 1.26 -11.12 5.52
N MET A 240 1.08 -11.90 6.60
CA MET A 240 -0.02 -12.86 6.69
C MET A 240 -1.37 -12.16 6.63
N THR A 241 -1.54 -11.05 7.34
CA THR A 241 -2.79 -10.28 7.32
C THR A 241 -3.06 -9.73 5.92
N THR A 242 -2.13 -8.95 5.38
CA THR A 242 -2.34 -8.22 4.12
C THR A 242 -2.39 -9.14 2.89
N SER A 243 -1.62 -10.22 2.86
CA SER A 243 -1.54 -11.10 1.67
C SER A 243 -2.68 -12.10 1.56
N PHE A 244 -3.44 -12.32 2.64
CA PHE A 244 -4.61 -13.22 2.68
C PHE A 244 -5.93 -12.46 2.92
N ALA A 245 -5.86 -11.12 2.90
CA ALA A 245 -6.99 -10.24 3.05
C ALA A 245 -7.86 -10.21 1.79
N SER A 246 -9.18 -10.18 1.97
CA SER A 246 -10.09 -9.82 0.88
C SER A 246 -9.84 -8.37 0.42
N HIS A 247 -10.32 -8.03 -0.78
CA HIS A 247 -10.29 -6.64 -1.27
C HIS A 247 -10.88 -5.66 -0.25
N ALA A 248 -12.00 -5.99 0.39
CA ALA A 248 -12.63 -5.10 1.36
C ALA A 248 -11.75 -4.89 2.60
N GLU A 249 -11.11 -5.96 3.09
CA GLU A 249 -10.16 -5.91 4.22
C GLU A 249 -8.88 -5.12 3.88
N LEU A 250 -8.50 -5.06 2.59
CA LEU A 250 -7.41 -4.23 2.06
C LEU A 250 -7.78 -2.76 1.82
N GLY A 251 -9.00 -2.35 2.15
CA GLY A 251 -9.45 -0.96 2.03
C GLY A 251 -10.13 -0.62 0.71
N TYR A 252 -10.56 -1.62 -0.08
CA TYR A 252 -11.37 -1.40 -1.27
C TYR A 252 -12.86 -1.32 -0.89
N ASP A 253 -13.60 -0.43 -1.53
CA ASP A 253 -15.05 -0.32 -1.34
C ASP A 253 -15.77 -1.51 -1.99
N PRO A 254 -16.42 -2.40 -1.23
CA PRO A 254 -17.16 -3.54 -1.81
C PRO A 254 -18.38 -3.10 -2.65
N ALA A 255 -18.89 -1.89 -2.44
CA ALA A 255 -19.98 -1.32 -3.21
C ALA A 255 -19.52 -0.75 -4.54
N MET A 256 -18.21 -0.47 -4.71
CA MET A 256 -17.68 0.14 -5.92
C MET A 256 -16.82 -0.82 -6.72
N LYS A 257 -16.97 -0.81 -8.05
CA LYS A 257 -16.16 -1.60 -8.96
C LYS A 257 -15.69 -0.76 -10.12
N ARG A 258 -14.41 -0.89 -10.44
CA ARG A 258 -13.85 -0.34 -11.68
C ARG A 258 -14.27 -1.22 -12.86
N VAL A 259 -14.75 -0.61 -13.92
CA VAL A 259 -15.14 -1.30 -15.16
C VAL A 259 -14.58 -0.58 -16.38
N LEU A 260 -14.46 -1.32 -17.50
CA LEU A 260 -14.13 -0.76 -18.80
C LEU A 260 -15.42 -0.68 -19.63
N THR A 261 -15.76 0.50 -20.14
CA THR A 261 -16.90 0.66 -21.04
C THR A 261 -16.58 0.08 -22.43
N GLU A 262 -17.61 -0.12 -23.25
CA GLU A 262 -17.43 -0.56 -24.65
C GLU A 262 -16.54 0.40 -25.45
N ASP A 263 -16.58 1.69 -25.12
CA ASP A 263 -15.74 2.75 -25.72
C ASP A 263 -14.30 2.77 -25.20
N GLY A 264 -13.91 1.82 -24.32
CA GLY A 264 -12.57 1.72 -23.76
C GLY A 264 -12.28 2.74 -22.65
N MET A 265 -13.30 3.40 -22.09
CA MET A 265 -13.15 4.35 -21.00
C MET A 265 -13.25 3.65 -19.65
N ILE A 266 -12.48 4.11 -18.67
CA ILE A 266 -12.61 3.66 -17.29
C ILE A 266 -13.87 4.30 -16.70
N ALA A 267 -14.75 3.48 -16.13
CA ALA A 267 -15.91 3.90 -15.36
C ALA A 267 -15.94 3.18 -14.02
N TYR A 268 -16.78 3.68 -13.11
CA TYR A 268 -17.02 3.05 -11.82
C TYR A 268 -18.49 2.70 -11.69
N GLU A 269 -18.76 1.46 -11.28
CA GLU A 269 -20.08 0.97 -10.95
C GLU A 269 -20.25 0.98 -9.43
N VAL A 270 -21.32 1.60 -8.96
CA VAL A 270 -21.66 1.71 -7.53
C VAL A 270 -22.94 0.94 -7.27
N SER A 271 -22.91 0.05 -6.29
CA SER A 271 -24.07 -0.70 -5.80
C SER A 271 -24.60 -0.02 -4.54
N ILE A 272 -25.86 0.41 -4.58
CA ILE A 272 -26.53 1.08 -3.46
C ILE A 272 -27.75 0.23 -3.12
N GLU A 273 -27.82 -0.24 -1.88
CA GLU A 273 -29.01 -0.89 -1.35
C GLU A 273 -30.05 0.16 -0.96
N ASP A 274 -31.28 0.01 -1.43
CA ASP A 274 -32.39 0.90 -1.09
C ASP A 274 -33.03 0.52 0.27
N GLU A 275 -34.03 1.30 0.71
CA GLU A 275 -34.73 1.05 1.98
C GLU A 275 -35.47 -0.30 2.03
N ASN A 276 -35.68 -0.96 0.88
CA ASN A 276 -36.36 -2.24 0.75
C ASN A 276 -35.39 -3.42 0.62
N GLY A 277 -34.08 -3.18 0.63
CA GLY A 277 -33.06 -4.20 0.39
C GLY A 277 -32.81 -4.52 -1.08
N GLU A 278 -33.36 -3.73 -2.02
CA GLU A 278 -33.07 -3.86 -3.44
C GLU A 278 -31.75 -3.17 -3.78
N VAL A 279 -30.86 -3.89 -4.47
CA VAL A 279 -29.59 -3.33 -4.90
C VAL A 279 -29.76 -2.61 -6.24
N CYS A 280 -29.60 -1.29 -6.21
CA CYS A 280 -29.52 -0.44 -7.38
C CYS A 280 -28.06 -0.28 -7.81
N ARG A 281 -27.78 -0.41 -9.11
CA ARG A 281 -26.44 -0.14 -9.67
C ARG A 281 -26.44 1.16 -10.47
N TYR A 282 -25.38 1.95 -10.31
CA TYR A 282 -25.14 3.21 -11.01
C TYR A 282 -23.76 3.18 -11.65
N ARG A 283 -23.60 3.83 -12.81
CA ARG A 283 -22.30 3.98 -13.47
C ARG A 283 -21.94 5.46 -13.60
N THR A 284 -20.69 5.82 -13.31
CA THR A 284 -20.22 7.21 -13.31
C THR A 284 -20.20 7.87 -14.69
N VAL A 285 -19.98 7.10 -15.76
CA VAL A 285 -19.96 7.56 -17.16
C VAL A 285 -20.51 6.46 -18.10
N GLY A 286 -21.14 6.87 -19.20
CA GLY A 286 -21.80 5.99 -20.16
C GLY A 286 -23.32 5.93 -19.98
N GLU A 287 -24.01 5.05 -20.73
CA GLU A 287 -25.46 4.86 -20.55
C GLU A 287 -25.74 4.33 -19.13
N PRO A 288 -26.57 5.03 -18.34
CA PRO A 288 -27.00 4.54 -17.04
C PRO A 288 -27.75 3.24 -17.23
N PHE A 289 -27.33 2.16 -16.57
CA PHE A 289 -28.13 0.94 -16.50
C PHE A 289 -28.66 0.80 -15.08
N TYR A 290 -29.99 0.81 -14.96
CA TYR A 290 -30.71 0.57 -13.71
C TYR A 290 -31.13 -0.91 -13.72
N VAL A 291 -30.56 -1.70 -12.82
CA VAL A 291 -30.96 -3.10 -12.64
C VAL A 291 -31.22 -3.31 -11.16
N CYS A 292 -32.49 -3.27 -10.76
CA CYS A 292 -32.93 -3.85 -9.50
C CYS A 292 -33.01 -5.36 -9.68
N SER A 293 -32.26 -6.10 -8.88
CA SER A 293 -32.44 -7.54 -8.72
C SER A 293 -33.03 -7.81 -7.34
N SER A 294 -34.17 -8.48 -7.30
CA SER A 294 -34.73 -9.07 -6.07
C SER A 294 -33.75 -10.13 -5.56
N SER A 295 -33.37 -10.07 -4.28
CA SER A 295 -32.60 -11.12 -3.61
C SER A 295 -33.42 -12.38 -3.36
#